data_AF-A0A7Y5VRM9-F1
#
_entry.id   AF-A0A7Y5VRM9-F1
#
_cell.length_a   1.000
_cell.length_b   1.000
_cell.length_c   1.000
_cell.angle_alpha   90.00
_cell.angle_beta   90.00
_cell.angle_gamma   90.00
#
_symmetry.space_group_name_H-M   'P 1'
#
loop_
_entity.id
_entity.type
_entity.pdbx_description
1 polymer ?
#
loop_
_entity_poly.entity_id
_entity_poly.type
_entity_poly.pdbx_seq_one_letter_code
_entity_poly.pdbx_strand_id
1 'polypeptide(L)'
;MNTTAYIERLKNLKEGERSRLRSLAGRRLDARLDGFDLFTGLWWPLRADSPAAPRREPSWLVAKLFGAFGDAVPHVRPDEQTAGPTLPAVLGLCEPRRPHCLDAAPLNSPPPDHEPAKSEFIAARKFRTRFDAVVCSALSGLEPHLRWALGEVAKAVAGRVPHAKGACGIDWARLLDDLSIWDRGESHRRGRDIHDIWAEAYLNAADRTTRHQGA
;
A
#
# COMPACT_ATOMS: atom_id res chain seq x y z
N MET A 1 -5.24 19.00 2.05
CA MET A 1 -5.74 18.97 3.44
C MET A 1 -6.99 18.10 3.65
N ASN A 2 -7.72 17.65 2.60
CA ASN A 2 -8.95 16.85 2.83
C ASN A 2 -8.72 15.34 3.01
N THR A 3 -7.60 14.81 2.54
CA THR A 3 -7.31 13.37 2.60
C THR A 3 -7.10 12.89 4.04
N THR A 4 -6.35 13.64 4.86
CA THR A 4 -6.17 13.34 6.29
C THR A 4 -7.50 13.36 7.05
N ALA A 5 -8.38 14.34 6.76
CA ALA A 5 -9.70 14.41 7.36
C ALA A 5 -10.57 13.18 7.01
N TYR A 6 -10.42 12.65 5.79
CA TYR A 6 -11.08 11.41 5.40
C TYR A 6 -10.57 10.20 6.18
N ILE A 7 -9.25 10.06 6.35
CA ILE A 7 -8.67 8.97 7.14
C ILE A 7 -9.10 9.06 8.61
N GLU A 8 -9.19 10.26 9.19
CA GLU A 8 -9.70 10.43 10.56
C GLU A 8 -11.17 10.01 10.69
N ARG A 9 -12.01 10.30 9.69
CA ARG A 9 -13.39 9.78 9.66
C ARG A 9 -13.42 8.25 9.61
N LEU A 10 -12.55 7.63 8.81
CA LEU A 10 -12.44 6.17 8.73
C LEU A 10 -11.98 5.54 10.05
N LYS A 11 -11.06 6.18 10.78
CA LYS A 11 -10.62 5.73 12.11
C LYS A 11 -11.77 5.71 13.11
N ASN A 12 -12.69 6.67 13.02
CA ASN A 12 -13.84 6.79 13.92
C ASN A 12 -15.03 5.87 13.56
N LEU A 13 -14.90 5.02 12.53
CA LEU A 13 -15.93 4.04 12.19
C LEU A 13 -16.11 3.01 13.30
N LYS A 14 -17.36 2.66 13.58
CA LYS A 14 -17.72 1.56 14.48
C LYS A 14 -17.43 0.22 13.82
N GLU A 15 -17.23 -0.82 14.62
CA GLU A 15 -16.92 -2.17 14.11
C GLU A 15 -18.00 -2.71 13.15
N GLY A 16 -19.28 -2.42 13.41
CA GLY A 16 -20.36 -2.78 12.49
C GLY A 16 -20.24 -2.13 11.11
N GLU A 17 -19.79 -0.87 11.05
CA GLU A 17 -19.58 -0.14 9.80
C GLU A 17 -18.33 -0.66 9.07
N ARG A 18 -17.26 -0.96 9.80
CA ARG A 18 -16.06 -1.60 9.25
C ARG A 18 -16.37 -2.97 8.67
N SER A 19 -17.18 -3.77 9.38
CA SER A 19 -17.65 -5.08 8.90
C SER A 19 -18.43 -4.98 7.59
N ARG A 20 -19.29 -3.97 7.46
CA ARG A 20 -19.99 -3.68 6.19
C ARG A 20 -19.00 -3.35 5.07
N LEU A 21 -18.01 -2.48 5.32
CA LEU A 21 -16.97 -2.18 4.33
C LEU A 21 -16.18 -3.43 3.90
N ARG A 22 -15.86 -4.33 4.83
CA ARG A 22 -15.20 -5.61 4.52
C ARG A 22 -16.04 -6.49 3.60
N SER A 23 -17.35 -6.54 3.81
CA SER A 23 -18.27 -7.32 2.99
C SER A 23 -18.38 -6.83 1.53
N LEU A 24 -17.94 -5.60 1.27
CA LEU A 24 -17.99 -4.93 -0.03
C LEU A 24 -16.67 -5.06 -0.81
N ALA A 25 -15.73 -5.88 -0.33
CA ALA A 25 -14.50 -6.18 -1.05
C ALA A 25 -14.78 -6.71 -2.47
N GLY A 26 -14.05 -6.20 -3.47
CA GLY A 26 -14.22 -6.52 -4.88
C GLY A 26 -15.50 -5.97 -5.50
N ARG A 27 -16.34 -5.26 -4.74
CA ARG A 27 -17.58 -4.66 -5.24
C ARG A 27 -17.35 -3.20 -5.64
N ARG A 28 -18.03 -2.81 -6.72
CA ARG A 28 -18.14 -1.42 -7.14
C ARG A 28 -19.06 -0.66 -6.19
N LEU A 29 -18.97 0.67 -6.21
CA LEU A 29 -19.69 1.54 -5.28
C LEU A 29 -21.22 1.46 -5.45
N ASP A 30 -21.68 1.20 -6.67
CA ASP A 30 -23.08 1.04 -7.07
C ASP A 30 -23.65 -0.37 -6.80
N ALA A 31 -22.84 -1.30 -6.29
CA ALA A 31 -23.26 -2.69 -6.15
C ALA A 31 -24.26 -2.94 -5.02
N ARG A 32 -24.27 -2.11 -3.97
CA ARG A 32 -25.25 -2.18 -2.87
C ARG A 32 -25.54 -0.80 -2.30
N LEU A 33 -26.82 -0.53 -2.04
CA LEU A 33 -27.30 0.76 -1.54
C LEU A 33 -26.79 1.07 -0.12
N ASP A 34 -26.77 0.08 0.76
CA ASP A 34 -26.27 0.25 2.14
C ASP A 34 -24.78 0.64 2.19
N GLY A 35 -23.98 0.08 1.28
CA GLY A 35 -22.58 0.45 1.09
C GLY A 35 -22.41 1.86 0.52
N PHE A 36 -23.26 2.22 -0.44
CA PHE A 36 -23.29 3.55 -1.02
C PHE A 36 -23.64 4.62 0.02
N ASP A 37 -24.67 4.41 0.83
CA ASP A 37 -25.12 5.34 1.87
C ASP A 37 -24.05 5.54 2.95
N LEU A 38 -23.43 4.44 3.40
CA LEU A 38 -22.31 4.51 4.34
C LEU A 38 -21.14 5.33 3.76
N PHE A 39 -20.75 5.04 2.52
CA PHE A 39 -19.63 5.75 1.88
C PHE A 39 -19.94 7.23 1.66
N THR A 40 -21.13 7.55 1.17
CA THR A 40 -21.51 8.94 0.89
C THR A 40 -21.61 9.77 2.17
N GLY A 41 -22.10 9.20 3.27
CA GLY A 41 -22.07 9.86 4.59
C GLY A 41 -20.65 10.24 5.05
N LEU A 42 -19.64 9.42 4.71
CA LEU A 42 -18.23 9.69 5.03
C LEU A 42 -17.61 10.73 4.10
N TRP A 43 -17.83 10.57 2.79
CA TRP A 43 -17.12 11.28 1.73
C TRP A 43 -17.77 12.60 1.33
N TRP A 44 -19.10 12.66 1.23
CA TRP A 44 -19.82 13.84 0.72
C TRP A 44 -19.58 15.11 1.53
N PRO A 45 -19.58 15.10 2.88
CA PRO A 45 -19.36 16.34 3.63
C PRO A 45 -18.01 16.97 3.32
N LEU A 46 -16.96 16.16 3.16
CA LEU A 46 -15.64 16.69 2.77
C LEU A 46 -15.63 17.33 1.38
N ARG A 47 -16.43 16.78 0.46
CA ARG A 47 -16.59 17.30 -0.90
C ARG A 47 -17.43 18.57 -0.95
N ALA A 48 -18.47 18.65 -0.11
CA ALA A 48 -19.30 19.83 0.03
C ALA A 48 -18.47 21.01 0.56
N ASP A 49 -17.62 20.76 1.56
CA ASP A 49 -16.78 21.79 2.17
C ASP A 49 -15.64 22.26 1.26
N SER A 50 -15.14 21.40 0.37
CA SER A 50 -14.01 21.77 -0.48
C SER A 50 -13.91 20.94 -1.78
N PRO A 51 -13.69 21.62 -2.93
CA PRO A 51 -13.49 20.94 -4.21
C PRO A 51 -12.18 20.12 -4.26
N ALA A 52 -11.26 20.35 -3.31
CA ALA A 52 -10.02 19.60 -3.16
C ALA A 52 -10.20 18.26 -2.41
N ALA A 53 -11.43 17.80 -2.18
CA ALA A 53 -11.71 16.50 -1.57
C ALA A 53 -11.17 15.33 -2.43
N PRO A 54 -10.75 14.23 -1.77
CA PRO A 54 -10.23 13.08 -2.48
C PRO A 54 -11.26 12.54 -3.46
N ARG A 55 -10.78 11.94 -4.56
CA ARG A 55 -11.65 11.47 -5.64
C ARG A 55 -12.50 10.31 -5.17
N ARG A 56 -13.72 10.22 -5.71
CA ARG A 56 -14.74 9.25 -5.28
C ARG A 56 -14.25 7.80 -5.32
N GLU A 57 -13.73 7.36 -6.46
CA GLU A 57 -13.33 5.97 -6.67
C GLU A 57 -12.09 5.55 -5.86
N PRO A 58 -10.99 6.33 -5.82
CA PRO A 58 -9.89 6.12 -4.88
C PRO A 58 -10.33 6.12 -3.41
N SER A 59 -11.23 7.05 -3.01
CA SER A 59 -11.75 7.09 -1.64
C SER A 59 -12.54 5.83 -1.31
N TRP A 60 -13.35 5.34 -2.25
CA TRP A 60 -14.10 4.09 -2.09
C TRP A 60 -13.18 2.89 -1.92
N LEU A 61 -12.14 2.80 -2.75
CA LEU A 61 -11.12 1.77 -2.63
C LEU A 61 -10.44 1.81 -1.26
N VAL A 62 -9.99 2.98 -0.82
CA VAL A 62 -9.35 3.16 0.49
C VAL A 62 -10.29 2.84 1.65
N ALA A 63 -11.57 3.20 1.58
CA ALA A 63 -12.55 2.82 2.60
C ALA A 63 -12.66 1.30 2.79
N LYS A 64 -12.75 0.54 1.69
CA LYS A 64 -12.79 -0.93 1.73
C LYS A 64 -11.51 -1.52 2.31
N LEU A 65 -10.35 -1.02 1.88
CA LEU A 65 -9.05 -1.47 2.38
C LEU A 65 -8.88 -1.13 3.86
N PHE A 66 -9.27 0.07 4.29
CA PHE A 66 -9.21 0.50 5.68
C PHE A 66 -10.16 -0.31 6.56
N GLY A 67 -11.39 -0.61 6.11
CA GLY A 67 -12.29 -1.49 6.85
C GLY A 67 -11.72 -2.90 7.04
N ALA A 68 -10.90 -3.37 6.11
CA ALA A 68 -10.25 -4.69 6.16
C ALA A 68 -8.94 -4.74 6.96
N PHE A 69 -8.15 -3.66 6.93
CA PHE A 69 -6.78 -3.67 7.44
C PHE A 69 -6.49 -2.56 8.46
N GLY A 70 -7.38 -1.59 8.69
CA GLY A 70 -7.11 -0.41 9.51
C GLY A 70 -6.74 -0.71 10.96
N ASP A 71 -7.22 -1.83 11.52
CA ASP A 71 -6.83 -2.29 12.85
C ASP A 71 -5.46 -2.99 12.88
N ALA A 72 -5.08 -3.62 11.78
CA ALA A 72 -3.82 -4.36 11.66
C ALA A 72 -2.67 -3.51 11.10
N VAL A 73 -3.00 -2.44 10.36
CA VAL A 73 -2.07 -1.53 9.70
C VAL A 73 -2.36 -0.11 10.16
N PRO A 74 -1.67 0.38 11.20
CA PRO A 74 -1.89 1.70 11.76
C PRO A 74 -1.65 2.81 10.75
N HIS A 75 -2.42 3.90 10.90
CA HIS A 75 -2.08 5.15 10.22
C HIS A 75 -0.96 5.87 10.95
N VAL A 76 0.19 5.96 10.27
CA VAL A 76 1.35 6.71 10.72
C VAL A 76 1.32 8.06 10.02
N ARG A 77 1.16 9.13 10.79
CA ARG A 77 1.21 10.49 10.24
C ARG A 77 2.67 10.88 9.97
N PRO A 78 2.93 11.65 8.90
CA PRO A 78 4.23 12.30 8.73
C PRO A 78 4.47 13.24 9.91
N ASP A 79 5.70 13.23 10.42
CA ASP A 79 6.18 14.23 11.37
C ASP A 79 6.74 15.43 10.59
N GLU A 80 6.90 16.59 11.24
CA GLU A 80 7.40 17.82 10.60
C GLU A 80 8.78 17.63 9.94
N GLN A 81 9.60 16.69 10.46
CA GLN A 81 10.90 16.34 9.89
C GLN A 81 10.92 15.10 8.99
N THR A 82 9.91 14.22 9.03
CA THR A 82 9.96 12.93 8.33
C THR A 82 8.66 12.61 7.60
N ALA A 83 8.74 12.43 6.29
CA ALA A 83 7.62 11.90 5.51
C ALA A 83 7.20 10.51 6.06
N GLY A 84 5.89 10.30 6.23
CA GLY A 84 5.34 9.07 6.77
C GLY A 84 5.69 7.85 5.89
N PRO A 85 5.71 6.63 6.47
CA PRO A 85 6.05 5.42 5.74
C PRO A 85 5.04 5.17 4.61
N THR A 86 5.53 5.19 3.37
CA THR A 86 4.69 4.89 2.20
C THR A 86 4.50 3.39 2.05
N LEU A 87 3.35 2.97 1.50
CA LEU A 87 3.09 1.56 1.19
C LEU A 87 4.25 0.89 0.40
N PRO A 88 4.76 1.45 -0.72
CA PRO A 88 5.87 0.84 -1.45
C PRO A 88 7.15 0.73 -0.61
N ALA A 89 7.48 1.72 0.22
CA ALA A 89 8.67 1.65 1.07
C ALA A 89 8.56 0.52 2.10
N VAL A 90 7.41 0.37 2.77
CA VAL A 90 7.21 -0.72 3.73
C VAL A 90 7.22 -2.07 3.03
N LEU A 91 6.65 -2.20 1.83
CA LEU A 91 6.74 -3.44 1.05
C LEU A 91 8.18 -3.80 0.65
N GLY A 92 9.02 -2.80 0.38
CA GLY A 92 10.45 -3.03 0.13
C GLY A 92 11.16 -3.61 1.37
N LEU A 93 10.81 -3.16 2.58
CA LEU A 93 11.30 -3.75 3.83
C LEU A 93 10.80 -5.19 4.04
N CYS A 94 9.61 -5.50 3.54
CA CYS A 94 9.01 -6.83 3.63
C CYS A 94 9.60 -7.84 2.64
N GLU A 95 10.30 -7.39 1.59
CA GLU A 95 10.83 -8.27 0.56
C GLU A 95 11.76 -9.32 1.19
N PRO A 96 11.57 -10.62 0.90
CA PRO A 96 12.50 -11.65 1.34
C PRO A 96 13.91 -11.33 0.88
N ARG A 97 14.89 -11.63 1.74
CA ARG A 97 16.29 -11.37 1.45
C ARG A 97 16.73 -12.13 0.22
N ARG A 98 17.61 -11.49 -0.54
CA ARG A 98 18.42 -12.22 -1.50
C ARG A 98 19.64 -12.81 -0.80
N PRO A 99 20.11 -13.98 -1.25
CA PRO A 99 21.41 -14.49 -0.86
C PRO A 99 22.48 -13.47 -1.28
N HIS A 100 23.41 -13.15 -0.37
CA HIS A 100 24.46 -12.16 -0.60
C HIS A 100 25.32 -12.43 -1.85
N CYS A 101 25.50 -13.69 -2.23
CA CYS A 101 26.20 -14.08 -3.46
C CYS A 101 25.46 -13.71 -4.76
N LEU A 102 24.20 -13.30 -4.66
CA LEU A 102 23.29 -12.98 -5.78
C LEU A 102 22.74 -11.55 -5.71
N ASP A 103 23.25 -10.69 -4.83
CA ASP A 103 22.78 -9.30 -4.70
C ASP A 103 22.93 -8.52 -6.02
N ALA A 104 23.95 -8.85 -6.82
CA ALA A 104 24.17 -8.28 -8.16
C ALA A 104 23.40 -9.00 -9.29
N ALA A 105 22.83 -10.19 -9.03
CA ALA A 105 22.14 -10.98 -10.05
C ALA A 105 20.69 -10.48 -10.23
N PRO A 106 20.22 -10.21 -11.47
CA PRO A 106 18.82 -9.89 -11.73
C PRO A 106 17.88 -11.02 -11.26
N LEU A 107 16.69 -10.71 -10.74
CA LEU A 107 15.69 -11.73 -10.36
C LEU A 107 15.22 -12.59 -11.54
N ASN A 108 15.45 -12.14 -12.77
CA ASN A 108 15.13 -12.91 -13.98
C ASN A 108 16.18 -13.99 -14.28
N SER A 109 17.27 -14.04 -13.51
CA SER A 109 18.31 -15.07 -13.64
C SER A 109 17.78 -16.45 -13.21
N PRO A 110 18.40 -17.54 -13.71
CA PRO A 110 18.14 -18.86 -13.17
C PRO A 110 18.43 -18.89 -11.65
N PRO A 111 17.58 -19.56 -10.85
CA PRO A 111 17.81 -19.67 -9.42
C PRO A 111 19.09 -20.48 -9.15
N PRO A 112 19.78 -20.25 -8.03
CA PRO A 112 20.96 -21.02 -7.67
C PRO A 112 20.61 -22.50 -7.40
N ASP A 113 21.59 -23.38 -7.58
CA ASP A 113 21.38 -24.82 -7.41
C ASP A 113 21.39 -25.28 -5.94
N HIS A 114 21.91 -24.46 -5.02
CA HIS A 114 22.08 -24.80 -3.61
C HIS A 114 20.95 -24.23 -2.72
N GLU A 115 20.48 -25.05 -1.78
CA GLU A 115 19.63 -24.60 -0.67
C GLU A 115 20.49 -24.01 0.46
N PRO A 116 20.00 -23.03 1.24
CA PRO A 116 18.66 -22.41 1.19
C PRO A 116 18.53 -21.27 0.15
N ALA A 117 19.61 -20.93 -0.54
CA ALA A 117 19.69 -19.77 -1.44
C ALA A 117 18.64 -19.81 -2.57
N LYS A 118 18.33 -21.02 -3.07
CA LYS A 118 17.30 -21.25 -4.09
C LYS A 118 15.91 -20.83 -3.61
N SER A 119 15.51 -21.29 -2.42
CA SER A 119 14.20 -21.00 -1.84
C SER A 119 14.00 -19.51 -1.57
N GLU A 120 15.04 -18.84 -1.03
CA GLU A 120 15.04 -17.39 -0.77
C GLU A 120 14.94 -16.58 -2.07
N PHE A 121 15.72 -16.94 -3.10
CA PHE A 121 15.67 -16.29 -4.41
C PHE A 121 14.29 -16.42 -5.05
N ILE A 122 13.68 -17.61 -5.00
CA ILE A 122 12.32 -17.84 -5.52
C ILE A 122 11.29 -17.02 -4.73
N ALA A 123 11.43 -16.91 -3.42
CA ALA A 123 10.54 -16.11 -2.58
C ALA A 123 10.64 -14.62 -2.91
N ALA A 124 11.86 -14.06 -3.00
CA ALA A 124 12.10 -12.68 -3.39
C ALA A 124 11.52 -12.40 -4.79
N ARG A 125 11.76 -13.30 -5.75
CA ARG A 125 11.20 -13.18 -7.12
C ARG A 125 9.68 -13.13 -7.12
N LYS A 126 9.03 -14.07 -6.43
CA LYS A 126 7.55 -14.11 -6.34
C LYS A 126 6.99 -12.87 -5.67
N PHE A 127 7.67 -12.36 -4.63
CA PHE A 127 7.27 -11.13 -3.95
C PHE A 127 7.36 -9.93 -4.89
N ARG A 128 8.47 -9.81 -5.62
CA ARG A 128 8.66 -8.76 -6.63
C ARG A 128 7.60 -8.79 -7.71
N THR A 129 7.34 -9.96 -8.30
CA THR A 129 6.29 -10.12 -9.32
C THR A 129 4.91 -9.66 -8.82
N ARG A 130 4.58 -9.88 -7.54
CA ARG A 130 3.33 -9.39 -6.96
C ARG A 130 3.33 -7.88 -6.78
N PHE A 131 4.46 -7.28 -6.41
CA PHE A 131 4.59 -5.82 -6.36
C PHE A 131 4.50 -5.19 -7.75
N ASP A 132 5.17 -5.77 -8.76
CA ASP A 132 5.08 -5.32 -10.14
C ASP A 132 3.62 -5.36 -10.63
N ALA A 133 2.85 -6.39 -10.24
CA ALA A 133 1.43 -6.45 -10.54
C ALA A 133 0.61 -5.32 -9.86
N VAL A 134 1.02 -4.80 -8.70
CA VAL A 134 0.41 -3.59 -8.10
C VAL A 134 0.68 -2.41 -9.03
N VAL A 135 1.95 -2.16 -9.37
CA VAL A 135 2.38 -0.98 -10.14
C VAL A 135 1.83 -0.97 -11.57
N CYS A 136 1.72 -2.13 -12.20
CA CYS A 136 1.25 -2.25 -13.58
C CYS A 136 -0.27 -2.34 -13.73
N SER A 137 -1.03 -2.40 -12.63
CA SER A 137 -2.49 -2.50 -12.67
C SER A 137 -3.15 -1.13 -12.77
N ALA A 138 -4.16 -1.00 -13.64
CA ALA A 138 -5.06 0.15 -13.62
C ALA A 138 -5.85 0.23 -12.30
N LEU A 139 -6.31 1.41 -11.90
CA LEU A 139 -7.01 1.63 -10.62
C LEU A 139 -8.19 0.65 -10.42
N SER A 140 -8.93 0.34 -11.50
CA SER A 140 -10.09 -0.56 -11.46
C SER A 140 -9.75 -2.02 -11.11
N GLY A 141 -8.52 -2.46 -11.42
CA GLY A 141 -8.02 -3.81 -11.13
C GLY A 141 -7.14 -3.89 -9.89
N LEU A 142 -6.87 -2.76 -9.24
CA LEU A 142 -5.81 -2.62 -8.24
C LEU A 142 -6.16 -3.23 -6.88
N GLU A 143 -7.45 -3.37 -6.55
CA GLU A 143 -7.92 -3.83 -5.25
C GLU A 143 -7.31 -5.17 -4.77
N PRO A 144 -7.37 -6.29 -5.52
CA PRO A 144 -6.78 -7.55 -5.09
C PRO A 144 -5.27 -7.44 -4.80
N HIS A 145 -4.55 -6.63 -5.59
CA HIS A 145 -3.12 -6.41 -5.43
C HIS A 145 -2.82 -5.59 -4.15
N LEU A 146 -3.60 -4.54 -3.88
CA LEU A 146 -3.46 -3.78 -2.63
C LEU A 146 -3.86 -4.57 -1.38
N ARG A 147 -4.84 -5.47 -1.49
CA ARG A 147 -5.20 -6.38 -0.39
C ARG A 147 -4.05 -7.32 -0.05
N TRP A 148 -3.37 -7.87 -1.07
CA TRP A 148 -2.14 -8.63 -0.83
C TRP A 148 -1.07 -7.77 -0.16
N ALA A 149 -0.78 -6.59 -0.71
CA ALA A 149 0.23 -5.69 -0.19
C ALA A 149 0.00 -5.31 1.28
N LEU A 150 -1.21 -4.90 1.64
CA LEU A 150 -1.58 -4.57 3.01
C LEU A 150 -1.55 -5.79 3.94
N GLY A 151 -1.80 -6.99 3.41
CA GLY A 151 -1.60 -8.24 4.14
C GLY A 151 -0.13 -8.47 4.51
N GLU A 152 0.82 -8.18 3.62
CA GLU A 152 2.25 -8.26 3.95
C GLU A 152 2.68 -7.18 4.94
N VAL A 153 2.17 -5.96 4.80
CA VAL A 153 2.40 -4.89 5.79
C VAL A 153 1.86 -5.28 7.16
N ALA A 154 0.65 -5.83 7.23
CA ALA A 154 0.05 -6.28 8.50
C ALA A 154 0.90 -7.36 9.19
N LYS A 155 1.49 -8.30 8.42
CA LYS A 155 2.42 -9.29 8.97
C LYS A 155 3.69 -8.62 9.52
N ALA A 156 4.24 -7.64 8.80
CA ALA A 156 5.44 -6.93 9.24
C ALA A 156 5.20 -6.10 10.50
N VAL A 157 4.08 -5.36 10.58
CA VAL A 157 3.65 -4.62 11.78
C VAL A 157 3.45 -5.58 12.96
N ALA A 158 2.90 -6.77 12.73
CA ALA A 158 2.75 -7.80 13.75
C ALA A 158 4.07 -8.52 14.12
N GLY A 159 5.23 -8.09 13.61
CA GLY A 159 6.54 -8.69 13.88
C GLY A 159 6.76 -10.07 13.26
N ARG A 160 5.90 -10.49 12.32
CA ARG A 160 5.97 -11.81 11.66
C ARG A 160 6.94 -11.84 10.48
N VAL A 161 7.56 -10.71 10.16
CA VAL A 161 8.57 -10.57 9.10
C VAL A 161 9.88 -10.11 9.76
N PRO A 162 10.78 -11.03 10.15
CA PRO A 162 11.92 -10.72 11.01
C PRO A 162 12.89 -9.67 10.44
N HIS A 163 12.98 -9.59 9.11
CA HIS A 163 13.85 -8.65 8.41
C HIS A 163 13.22 -7.27 8.19
N ALA A 164 11.90 -7.12 8.32
CA ALA A 164 11.19 -5.84 8.16
C ALA A 164 11.18 -5.02 9.47
N LYS A 165 12.35 -4.91 10.13
CA LYS A 165 12.47 -4.15 11.38
C LYS A 165 12.14 -2.68 11.14
N GLY A 166 11.22 -2.14 11.94
CA GLY A 166 10.78 -0.73 11.87
C GLY A 166 9.48 -0.49 11.10
N ALA A 167 8.84 -1.53 10.53
CA ALA A 167 7.51 -1.40 9.96
C ALA A 167 6.46 -1.16 11.07
N CYS A 168 5.97 0.08 11.19
CA CYS A 168 4.99 0.46 12.22
C CYS A 168 3.59 0.78 11.66
N GLY A 169 3.42 0.77 10.35
CA GLY A 169 2.17 1.09 9.65
C GLY A 169 2.46 1.82 8.35
N ILE A 170 1.44 2.50 7.81
CA ILE A 170 1.58 3.33 6.60
C ILE A 170 0.90 4.68 6.76
N ASP A 171 1.33 5.64 5.94
CA ASP A 171 0.57 6.85 5.71
C ASP A 171 -0.60 6.57 4.75
N TRP A 172 -1.75 6.20 5.33
CA TRP A 172 -3.01 5.99 4.59
C TRP A 172 -3.48 7.23 3.83
N ALA A 173 -3.20 8.44 4.33
CA ALA A 173 -3.56 9.66 3.62
C ALA A 173 -2.71 9.79 2.36
N ARG A 174 -1.40 9.51 2.47
CA ARG A 174 -0.52 9.46 1.30
C ARG A 174 -0.93 8.38 0.30
N LEU A 175 -1.35 7.20 0.77
CA LEU A 175 -1.89 6.16 -0.11
C LEU A 175 -3.09 6.67 -0.91
N LEU A 176 -4.04 7.34 -0.27
CA LEU A 176 -5.21 7.91 -0.95
C LEU A 176 -4.83 9.04 -1.93
N ASP A 177 -3.85 9.86 -1.58
CA ASP A 177 -3.34 10.91 -2.48
C ASP A 177 -2.69 10.30 -3.73
N ASP A 178 -1.86 9.26 -3.56
CA ASP A 178 -1.20 8.57 -4.66
C ASP A 178 -2.22 7.82 -5.54
N LEU A 179 -3.21 7.14 -4.95
CA LEU A 179 -4.30 6.50 -5.70
C LEU A 179 -5.20 7.50 -6.44
N SER A 180 -5.31 8.73 -5.94
CA SER A 180 -6.08 9.80 -6.60
C SER A 180 -5.46 10.22 -7.94
N ILE A 181 -4.20 9.89 -8.17
CA ILE A 181 -3.45 10.24 -9.38
C ILE A 181 -2.99 9.02 -10.18
N TRP A 182 -3.35 7.81 -9.75
CA TRP A 182 -2.92 6.52 -10.32
C TRP A 182 -2.91 6.49 -11.85
N ASP A 183 -4.08 6.64 -12.49
CA ASP A 183 -4.19 6.55 -13.96
C ASP A 183 -3.98 7.91 -14.67
N ARG A 184 -3.35 8.90 -14.04
CA ARG A 184 -3.13 10.24 -14.64
C ARG A 184 -1.74 10.40 -15.24
N GLY A 185 -0.85 9.44 -15.03
CA GLY A 185 0.54 9.46 -15.49
C GLY A 185 1.29 10.73 -15.09
N GLU A 186 2.25 11.14 -15.92
CA GLU A 186 3.08 12.34 -15.73
C GLU A 186 2.28 13.66 -15.77
N SER A 187 1.02 13.65 -16.23
CA SER A 187 0.16 14.83 -16.32
C SER A 187 -0.27 15.41 -14.96
N HIS A 188 0.21 14.83 -13.85
CA HIS A 188 -0.03 15.34 -12.50
C HIS A 188 0.96 16.45 -12.11
N ARG A 189 0.59 17.29 -11.13
CA ARG A 189 1.39 18.44 -10.63
C ARG A 189 2.82 18.08 -10.19
N ARG A 190 3.11 16.80 -9.93
CA ARG A 190 4.43 16.32 -9.54
C ARG A 190 5.38 16.12 -10.73
N GLY A 191 4.88 16.15 -11.98
CA GLY A 191 5.69 15.99 -13.19
C GLY A 191 6.42 14.65 -13.30
N ARG A 192 6.00 13.64 -12.53
CA ARG A 192 6.53 12.27 -12.55
C ARG A 192 5.38 11.29 -12.46
N ASP A 193 5.53 10.14 -13.11
CA ASP A 193 4.59 9.04 -12.99
C ASP A 193 4.58 8.51 -11.54
N ILE A 194 3.39 8.26 -11.00
CA ILE A 194 3.25 7.73 -9.65
C ILE A 194 3.76 6.29 -9.56
N HIS A 195 3.72 5.54 -10.65
CA HIS A 195 4.27 4.19 -10.75
C HIS A 195 5.79 4.20 -10.55
N ASP A 196 6.49 5.15 -11.16
CA ASP A 196 7.94 5.33 -10.98
C ASP A 196 8.30 5.73 -9.55
N ILE A 197 7.52 6.64 -8.95
CA ILE A 197 7.70 7.03 -7.54
C ILE A 197 7.54 5.81 -6.62
N TRP A 198 6.56 4.95 -6.89
CA TRP A 198 6.34 3.73 -6.11
C TRP A 198 7.46 2.72 -6.30
N ALA A 199 7.93 2.50 -7.53
CA ALA A 199 9.06 1.62 -7.82
C ALA A 199 10.36 2.10 -7.15
N GLU A 200 10.66 3.40 -7.24
CA GLU A 200 11.82 4.04 -6.60
C GLU A 200 11.77 3.88 -5.07
N ALA A 201 10.64 4.22 -4.45
CA ALA A 201 10.47 4.11 -3.00
C ALA A 201 10.62 2.66 -2.51
N TYR A 202 10.08 1.71 -3.27
CA TYR A 202 10.22 0.29 -2.98
C TYR A 202 11.69 -0.16 -3.06
N LEU A 203 12.38 0.15 -4.17
CA LEU A 203 13.76 -0.30 -4.41
C LEU A 203 14.72 0.29 -3.36
N ASN A 204 14.57 1.58 -3.07
CA ASN A 204 15.36 2.25 -2.04
C ASN A 204 15.20 1.62 -0.65
N ALA A 205 14.02 1.10 -0.32
CA ALA A 205 13.77 0.44 0.96
C ALA A 205 14.28 -1.00 0.97
N ALA A 206 14.11 -1.75 -0.11
CA ALA A 206 14.66 -3.09 -0.27
C ALA A 206 16.19 -3.09 -0.11
N ASP A 207 16.87 -2.14 -0.76
CA ASP A 207 18.33 -1.98 -0.70
C ASP A 207 18.86 -1.63 0.70
N ARG A 208 18.09 -0.88 1.50
CA ARG A 208 18.48 -0.54 2.88
C ARG A 208 18.48 -1.78 3.76
N THR A 209 17.57 -2.71 3.51
CA THR A 209 17.46 -3.97 4.25
C THR A 209 18.67 -4.87 4.02
N THR A 210 19.25 -4.84 2.81
CA THR A 210 20.50 -5.53 2.48
C THR A 210 21.73 -4.85 3.09
N ARG A 211 21.80 -3.51 3.10
CA ARG A 211 23.00 -2.77 3.57
C ARG A 211 23.20 -2.76 5.09
N HIS A 212 22.13 -2.66 5.89
CA HIS A 212 22.25 -2.53 7.35
C HIS A 212 22.73 -3.79 8.09
N GLN A 213 23.13 -4.84 7.39
CA GLN A 213 23.62 -6.09 7.99
C GLN A 213 24.98 -6.56 7.49
N GLY A 214 25.63 -5.79 6.61
CA GLY A 214 27.02 -6.02 6.20
C GLY A 214 28.05 -5.23 7.02
N ALA A 215 27.64 -4.60 8.13
CA ALA A 215 28.45 -3.78 9.02
C ALA A 215 28.48 -4.36 10.44
#